data_AF-A0A9P0PHG6-F1
#
_entry.id   AF-A0A9P0PHG6-F1
#
_cell.length_a   1.000
_cell.length_b   1.000
_cell.length_c   1.000
_cell.angle_alpha   90.00
_cell.angle_beta   90.00
_cell.angle_gamma   90.00
#
_symmetry.space_group_name_H-M   'P 1'
#
loop_
_entity.id
_entity.type
_entity.pdbx_description
1 polymer ?
#
loop_
_entity_poly.entity_id
_entity_poly.type
_entity_poly.pdbx_seq_one_letter_code
_entity_poly.pdbx_strand_id
1 'polypeptide(L)'
;MSESHRSLDSLYECSHARLNELVDASKAYVYGARLTGAGWGGCIVALVKNENLLDYMDHLKKTYYKKYCFGDDIGKYLFSTSPKSGACVYV
;
A
#
# COMPACT_ATOMS: atom_id res chain seq x y z
N MET A 1 -12.10 -4.65 -0.19
CA MET A 1 -11.08 -3.68 0.28
C MET A 1 -11.38 -2.27 -0.22
N SER A 2 -11.65 -2.10 -1.51
CA SER A 2 -11.94 -0.79 -2.13
C SER A 2 -13.10 -0.04 -1.47
N GLU A 3 -14.24 -0.72 -1.21
CA GLU A 3 -15.37 -0.09 -0.50
C GLU A 3 -15.01 0.41 0.90
N SER A 4 -14.12 -0.32 1.60
CA SER A 4 -13.63 0.14 2.89
C SER A 4 -12.75 1.37 2.75
N HIS A 5 -11.91 1.45 1.72
CA HIS A 5 -11.12 2.66 1.49
C HIS A 5 -12.01 3.85 1.18
N ARG A 6 -13.04 3.69 0.33
CA ARG A 6 -14.02 4.73 0.05
C ARG A 6 -14.69 5.24 1.32
N SER A 7 -15.09 4.33 2.22
CA SER A 7 -15.65 4.70 3.52
C SER A 7 -14.65 5.47 4.40
N LEU A 8 -13.38 5.04 4.45
CA LEU A 8 -12.35 5.72 5.24
C LEU A 8 -12.00 7.11 4.70
N ASP A 9 -12.13 7.31 3.39
CA ASP A 9 -11.93 8.59 2.72
C ASP A 9 -13.13 9.52 2.91
N SER A 10 -14.35 9.06 2.61
CA SER A 10 -15.52 9.93 2.52
C SER A 10 -16.39 10.01 3.78
N LEU A 11 -16.39 8.96 4.63
CA LEU A 11 -17.24 8.89 5.81
C LEU A 11 -16.45 9.11 7.09
N TYR A 12 -15.27 8.49 7.19
CA TYR A 12 -14.42 8.59 8.38
C TYR A 12 -13.35 9.70 8.25
N GLU A 13 -13.16 10.24 7.04
CA GLU A 13 -12.26 11.35 6.73
C GLU A 13 -10.83 11.16 7.28
N CYS A 14 -10.37 9.91 7.34
CA CYS A 14 -9.03 9.55 7.81
C CYS A 14 -8.07 9.21 6.69
N SER A 15 -8.41 9.48 5.44
CA SER A 15 -7.47 9.33 4.33
C SER A 15 -6.58 10.56 4.15
N HIS A 16 -5.75 10.54 3.11
CA HIS A 16 -4.90 11.65 2.71
C HIS A 16 -4.69 11.61 1.19
N ALA A 17 -4.51 12.76 0.54
CA ALA A 17 -4.38 12.85 -0.92
C ALA A 17 -3.32 11.89 -1.49
N ARG A 18 -2.17 11.77 -0.82
CA ARG A 18 -1.09 10.83 -1.23
C ARG A 18 -1.48 9.35 -1.06
N LEU A 19 -2.26 9.01 -0.04
CA LEU A 19 -2.77 7.64 0.11
C LEU A 19 -3.79 7.31 -0.96
N ASN A 20 -4.71 8.25 -1.26
CA ASN A 20 -5.71 8.07 -2.31
C ASN A 20 -5.04 7.86 -3.66
N GLU A 21 -4.03 8.68 -4.00
CA GLU A 21 -3.24 8.50 -5.21
C GLU A 21 -2.57 7.11 -5.27
N LEU A 22 -1.98 6.65 -4.16
CA LEU A 22 -1.34 5.34 -4.10
C LEU A 22 -2.35 4.19 -4.24
N VAL A 23 -3.53 4.29 -3.62
CA VAL A 23 -4.60 3.30 -3.79
C VAL A 23 -5.11 3.31 -5.23
N ASP A 24 -5.26 4.48 -5.84
CA ASP A 24 -5.70 4.63 -7.23
C ASP A 24 -4.71 4.03 -8.23
N ALA A 25 -3.41 4.27 -8.04
CA ALA A 25 -2.35 3.65 -8.83
C ALA A 25 -2.37 2.11 -8.73
N SER A 26 -2.90 1.57 -7.63
CA SER A 26 -2.95 0.13 -7.40
C SER A 26 -4.10 -0.57 -8.12
N LYS A 27 -5.20 0.14 -8.45
CA LYS A 27 -6.49 -0.45 -8.88
C LYS A 27 -6.40 -1.42 -10.05
N ALA A 28 -5.49 -1.20 -11.00
CA ALA A 28 -5.37 -2.04 -12.21
C ALA A 28 -4.67 -3.40 -11.96
N TYR A 29 -3.94 -3.55 -10.84
CA TYR A 29 -3.06 -4.70 -10.60
C TYR A 29 -3.56 -5.62 -9.48
N VAL A 30 -4.51 -5.16 -8.68
CA VAL A 30 -4.87 -5.78 -7.39
C VAL A 30 -6.36 -6.04 -7.31
N TYR A 31 -6.76 -7.07 -6.56
CA TYR A 31 -8.17 -7.34 -6.23
C TYR A 31 -8.77 -6.26 -5.33
N GLY A 32 -7.92 -5.57 -4.56
CA GLY A 32 -8.27 -4.35 -3.88
C GLY A 32 -7.13 -3.81 -3.03
N ALA A 33 -7.15 -2.50 -2.80
CA ALA A 33 -6.23 -1.79 -1.93
C ALA A 33 -6.99 -0.87 -0.99
N ARG A 34 -6.40 -0.59 0.17
CA ARG A 34 -6.91 0.38 1.15
C ARG A 34 -5.79 0.88 2.04
N LEU A 35 -6.00 2.03 2.68
CA LEU A 35 -5.19 2.43 3.82
C LEU A 35 -5.26 1.40 4.96
N THR A 36 -4.16 1.27 5.70
CA THR A 36 -4.03 0.43 6.89
C THR A 36 -3.46 1.23 8.06
N GLY A 37 -3.85 0.90 9.29
CA GLY A 37 -3.57 1.69 10.47
C GLY A 37 -4.55 2.86 10.66
N ALA A 38 -4.10 3.90 11.34
CA ALA A 38 -4.97 5.01 11.78
C ALA A 38 -5.44 5.93 10.63
N GLY A 39 -4.59 6.15 9.62
CA GLY A 39 -4.86 7.09 8.52
C GLY A 39 -4.01 8.36 8.55
N TRP A 40 -4.44 9.39 7.81
CA TRP A 40 -3.76 10.69 7.59
C TRP A 40 -2.32 10.57 7.09
N GLY A 41 -1.98 9.43 6.48
CA GLY A 41 -0.63 9.04 6.09
C GLY A 41 -0.37 7.58 6.42
N GLY A 42 0.91 7.19 6.47
CA GLY A 42 1.30 5.82 6.75
C GLY A 42 1.25 4.93 5.50
N CYS A 43 0.61 3.77 5.61
CA CYS A 43 0.72 2.69 4.63
C CYS A 43 -0.64 2.34 3.99
N ILE A 44 -0.55 1.69 2.83
CA ILE A 44 -1.66 0.94 2.24
C ILE A 44 -1.37 -0.56 2.34
N VAL A 45 -2.43 -1.36 2.28
CA VAL A 45 -2.35 -2.80 2.03
C VAL A 45 -3.11 -3.13 0.75
N ALA A 46 -2.52 -3.97 -0.09
CA ALA A 46 -3.08 -4.35 -1.39
C ALA A 46 -3.04 -5.86 -1.58
N LEU A 47 -4.15 -6.43 -2.06
CA LEU A 47 -4.29 -7.86 -2.33
C LEU A 47 -4.01 -8.12 -3.81
N VAL A 48 -2.86 -8.70 -4.11
CA VAL A 48 -2.36 -8.93 -5.47
C VAL A 48 -2.25 -10.43 -5.76
N LYS A 49 -2.50 -10.84 -7.00
CA LYS A 49 -2.21 -12.20 -7.47
C LYS A 49 -0.69 -12.36 -7.60
N ASN A 50 -0.12 -13.48 -7.16
CA ASN A 50 1.34 -13.68 -7.17
C ASN A 50 1.98 -13.44 -8.55
N GLU A 51 1.31 -13.86 -9.62
CA GLU A 51 1.75 -13.65 -11.01
C GLU A 51 1.93 -12.17 -11.37
N ASN A 52 1.14 -11.27 -10.77
CA ASN A 52 1.15 -9.83 -11.05
C ASN A 52 2.06 -9.05 -10.09
N LEU A 53 2.70 -9.71 -9.11
CA LEU A 53 3.41 -9.03 -8.03
C LEU A 53 4.56 -8.16 -8.54
N LEU A 54 5.41 -8.69 -9.41
CA LEU A 54 6.59 -7.98 -9.90
C LEU A 54 6.19 -6.76 -10.75
N ASP A 55 5.23 -6.95 -11.66
CA ASP A 55 4.70 -5.89 -12.51
C ASP A 55 4.02 -4.78 -11.69
N TYR A 56 3.27 -5.18 -10.66
CA TYR A 56 2.65 -4.23 -9.74
C TYR A 56 3.68 -3.42 -8.95
N MET A 57 4.72 -4.08 -8.44
CA MET A 57 5.79 -3.37 -7.73
C MET A 57 6.50 -2.40 -8.67
N ASP A 58 6.91 -2.82 -9.87
CA ASP A 58 7.56 -1.94 -10.85
C ASP A 58 6.67 -0.76 -11.26
N HIS A 59 5.36 -1.00 -11.44
CA HIS A 59 4.38 0.04 -11.69
C HIS A 59 4.41 1.11 -10.59
N LEU A 60 4.27 0.71 -9.32
CA LEU A 60 4.27 1.66 -8.20
C LEU A 60 5.58 2.43 -8.08
N LYS A 61 6.72 1.79 -8.36
CA LYS A 61 8.03 2.48 -8.40
C LYS A 61 8.01 3.63 -9.41
N LYS A 62 7.48 3.38 -10.60
CA LYS A 62 7.47 4.34 -11.72
C LYS A 62 6.40 5.42 -11.59
N THR A 63 5.21 5.08 -11.09
CA THR A 63 4.04 5.98 -11.11
C THR A 63 3.87 6.80 -9.84
N TYR A 64 4.22 6.24 -8.67
CA TYR A 64 4.05 6.90 -7.38
C TYR A 64 5.39 7.26 -6.75
N TYR A 65 6.24 6.27 -6.45
CA TYR A 65 7.44 6.50 -5.64
C TYR A 65 8.50 7.35 -6.35
N LYS A 66 8.58 7.31 -7.69
CA LYS A 66 9.46 8.22 -8.47
C LYS A 66 9.22 9.70 -8.16
N LYS A 67 8.00 10.08 -7.77
CA LYS A 67 7.64 11.48 -7.45
C LYS A 67 8.09 11.90 -6.05
N TYR A 68 8.25 10.94 -5.13
CA TYR A 68 8.35 11.20 -3.69
C TYR A 68 9.61 10.62 -3.02
N CYS A 69 10.32 9.70 -3.67
CA CYS A 69 11.54 9.09 -3.15
C CYS A 69 12.75 9.49 -4.00
N PHE A 70 13.64 10.33 -3.43
CA PHE A 70 14.82 10.85 -4.11
C PHE A 70 16.09 10.16 -3.60
N GLY A 71 16.52 9.08 -4.27
CA GLY A 71 17.75 8.35 -3.92
C GLY A 71 17.61 7.40 -2.73
N ASP A 72 16.43 7.29 -2.14
CA ASP A 72 16.14 6.35 -1.07
C ASP A 72 16.02 4.89 -1.56
N ASP A 73 16.37 3.97 -0.68
CA ASP A 73 16.10 2.55 -0.86
C ASP A 73 14.59 2.28 -0.81
N ILE A 74 14.01 2.07 -1.99
CA ILE A 74 12.58 1.81 -2.18
C ILE A 74 12.09 0.54 -1.49
N GLY A 75 12.98 -0.42 -1.22
CA GLY A 75 12.63 -1.67 -0.53
C GLY A 75 12.10 -1.45 0.88
N LYS A 76 12.41 -0.30 1.49
CA LYS A 76 11.89 0.12 2.80
C LYS A 76 10.42 0.50 2.78
N TYR A 77 9.90 0.96 1.65
CA TYR A 77 8.54 1.48 1.51
C TYR A 77 7.61 0.54 0.74
N LEU A 78 8.17 -0.30 -0.13
CA LEU A 78 7.41 -1.18 -1.01
C LEU A 78 7.94 -2.62 -0.92
N PHE A 79 7.17 -3.47 -0.26
CA PHE A 79 7.50 -4.88 -0.06
C PHE A 79 6.25 -5.75 -0.04
N SER A 80 6.39 -7.02 -0.42
CA SER A 80 5.37 -8.04 -0.20
C SER A 80 5.50 -8.60 1.21
N THR A 81 4.39 -9.08 1.77
CA THR A 81 4.39 -9.67 3.11
C THR A 81 3.46 -10.88 3.16
N SER A 82 3.72 -11.76 4.13
CA SER A 82 2.90 -12.90 4.50
C SER A 82 2.74 -12.93 6.02
N PRO A 83 1.73 -13.62 6.58
CA PRO A 83 1.58 -13.75 8.03
C PRO A 83 2.87 -14.25 8.68
N LYS A 84 3.28 -13.59 9.77
CA LYS A 84 4.47 -13.94 10.54
C LYS A 84 4.10 -14.24 11.99
N SER A 85 5.00 -14.93 12.68
CA SER A 85 4.88 -15.20 14.11
C SER A 85 4.79 -13.88 14.89
N GLY A 86 4.04 -13.91 15.99
CA GLY A 86 3.97 -12.82 16.95
C GLY A 86 5.23 -12.75 17.84
N ALA A 87 5.09 -12.09 18.98
CA ALA A 87 6.17 -11.96 19.95
C ALA A 87 6.67 -13.34 20.45
N CYS A 88 8.00 -13.49 20.52
CA CYS A 88 8.66 -14.67 21.08
C CYS A 88 9.86 -14.24 21.92
N VAL A 89 10.23 -15.09 22.89
CA VAL A 89 11.46 -14.94 23.68
C VAL A 89 12.51 -15.84 23.05
N TYR A 90 13.68 -15.27 22.75
CA TYR A 90 14.86 -16.02 22.35
C TYR A 90 15.70 -16.27 23.59
N VAL A 91 15.85 -17.55 23.96
CA VAL A 91 16.67 -18.01 25.07
C VAL A 91 17.90 -18.71 24.52
#